data_AF-A0A368TF97-F1
#
_entry.id   AF-A0A368TF97-F1
#
_cell.length_a   1.000
_cell.length_b   1.000
_cell.length_c   1.000
_cell.angle_alpha   90.00
_cell.angle_beta   90.00
_cell.angle_gamma   90.00
#
_symmetry.space_group_name_H-M   'P 1'
#
loop_
_entity.id
_entity.type
_entity.pdbx_description
1 polymer ?
#
loop_
_entity_poly.entity_id
_entity_poly.type
_entity_poly.pdbx_seq_one_letter_code
_entity_poly.pdbx_strand_id
1 'polypeptide(L)'
;MAEEAEKTETLIPSPDYLASGVHIGTQQKTGDMKRFIYQARPDGLYLLDIETLDDRLKSAARFLANYDPSSILVVSSREYGHHPVSMFAEVTGAVAIVKRFIPGTLTNPGCEYFTEPAILVVTDPMTDEQALREGVAAGLPIVALCDTNNSTSELDFIIPTNNKGRKALATVYWLLAREMLRERLRSVGKEESFIFNYTVDDFEADM
;
A
#
# COMPACT_ATOMS: atom_id res chain seq x y z
N MET A 1 5.55 -16.25 34.78
CA MET A 1 6.31 -15.04 34.42
C MET A 1 6.66 -15.18 32.94
N ALA A 2 5.74 -14.76 32.08
CA ALA A 2 5.97 -14.63 30.65
C ALA A 2 5.75 -13.14 30.37
N GLU A 3 6.77 -12.52 29.78
CA GLU A 3 6.90 -11.09 29.55
C GLU A 3 5.63 -10.52 28.90
N GLU A 4 5.07 -9.48 29.51
CA GLU A 4 4.24 -8.51 28.79
C GLU A 4 5.16 -7.88 27.75
N ALA A 5 5.13 -8.41 26.52
CA ALA A 5 5.74 -7.76 25.38
C ALA A 5 5.24 -6.31 25.36
N GLU A 6 6.18 -5.36 25.40
CA GLU A 6 5.90 -3.93 25.24
C GLU A 6 4.93 -3.77 24.07
N LYS A 7 3.70 -3.31 24.34
CA LYS A 7 2.74 -3.02 23.27
C LYS A 7 3.37 -1.93 22.41
N THR A 8 3.92 -2.32 21.27
CA THR A 8 4.43 -1.42 20.25
C THR A 8 3.31 -0.43 19.91
N GLU A 9 3.57 0.87 20.02
CA GLU A 9 2.60 1.90 19.65
C GLU A 9 2.28 1.75 18.16
N THR A 10 1.10 1.20 17.87
CA THR A 10 0.54 1.03 16.52
C THR A 10 -0.05 2.35 16.03
N LEU A 11 -0.09 2.56 14.71
CA LEU A 11 -0.58 3.82 14.11
C LEU A 11 -2.07 4.07 14.39
N ILE A 12 -2.83 3.00 14.51
CA ILE A 12 -4.23 2.97 14.97
C ILE A 12 -4.40 1.82 15.96
N PRO A 13 -5.38 1.92 16.88
CA PRO A 13 -5.70 0.84 17.79
C PRO A 13 -5.94 -0.49 17.06
N SER A 14 -5.43 -1.60 17.61
CA SER A 14 -5.60 -2.94 17.04
C SER A 14 -7.06 -3.30 16.67
N PRO A 15 -8.10 -2.91 17.45
CA PRO A 15 -9.49 -3.14 17.07
C PRO A 15 -9.88 -2.53 15.72
N ASP A 16 -9.31 -1.38 15.35
CA ASP A 16 -9.67 -0.67 14.12
C ASP A 16 -9.05 -1.36 12.89
N TYR A 17 -7.83 -1.90 13.03
CA TYR A 17 -7.24 -2.80 12.03
C TYR A 17 -8.09 -4.07 11.84
N LEU A 18 -8.55 -4.67 12.94
CA LEU A 18 -9.41 -5.85 12.88
C LEU A 18 -10.76 -5.55 12.21
N ALA A 19 -11.38 -4.42 12.53
CA ALA A 19 -12.64 -3.96 11.93
C ALA A 19 -12.52 -3.70 10.42
N SER A 20 -11.36 -3.20 9.99
CA SER A 20 -11.05 -2.96 8.57
C SER A 20 -10.80 -4.26 7.78
N GLY A 21 -10.52 -5.37 8.45
CA GLY A 21 -10.27 -6.67 7.81
C GLY A 21 -8.89 -6.78 7.13
N VAL A 22 -7.91 -5.95 7.50
CA VAL A 22 -6.55 -5.96 6.90
C VAL A 22 -5.80 -7.27 7.14
N HIS A 23 -6.12 -7.95 8.24
CA HIS A 23 -5.49 -9.18 8.68
C HIS A 23 -6.02 -10.43 7.96
N ILE A 24 -7.14 -10.33 7.23
CA ILE A 24 -7.79 -11.47 6.58
C ILE A 24 -7.15 -11.68 5.21
N GLY A 25 -6.34 -12.75 5.08
CA GLY A 25 -5.77 -13.17 3.80
C GLY A 25 -6.62 -14.20 3.07
N THR A 26 -6.01 -14.93 2.15
CA THR A 26 -6.70 -15.97 1.34
C THR A 26 -6.48 -17.39 1.85
N GLN A 27 -7.05 -18.37 1.13
CA GLN A 27 -6.77 -19.79 1.31
C GLN A 27 -5.43 -20.25 0.73
N GLN A 28 -4.81 -19.45 -0.14
CA GLN A 28 -3.53 -19.78 -0.77
C GLN A 28 -2.41 -19.06 -0.04
N LYS A 29 -1.25 -19.73 0.04
CA LYS A 29 -0.02 -19.13 0.56
C LYS A 29 1.14 -19.35 -0.40
N THR A 30 1.92 -18.30 -0.62
CA THR A 30 3.20 -18.38 -1.31
C THR A 30 4.33 -18.65 -0.31
N GLY A 31 5.44 -19.23 -0.78
CA GLY A 31 6.64 -19.44 0.05
C GLY A 31 7.17 -18.13 0.66
N ASP A 32 7.16 -17.06 -0.13
CA ASP A 32 7.73 -15.76 0.24
C ASP A 32 6.94 -15.05 1.37
N MET A 33 5.62 -15.21 1.34
CA MET A 33 4.68 -14.57 2.27
C MET A 33 4.58 -15.31 3.61
N LYS A 34 5.18 -16.49 3.76
CA LYS A 34 5.14 -17.27 5.03
C LYS A 34 5.62 -16.47 6.24
N ARG A 35 6.58 -15.54 6.04
CA ARG A 35 7.13 -14.70 7.11
C ARG A 35 6.15 -13.66 7.66
N PHE A 36 5.08 -13.35 6.93
CA PHE A 36 4.07 -12.36 7.29
C PHE A 36 2.75 -12.98 7.77
N ILE A 37 2.65 -14.31 7.74
CA ILE A 37 1.47 -15.05 8.17
C ILE A 37 1.60 -15.37 9.65
N TYR A 38 0.67 -14.89 10.46
CA TYR A 38 0.60 -15.15 11.89
C TYR A 38 0.05 -16.56 12.18
N GLN A 39 -1.16 -16.86 11.68
CA GLN A 39 -1.80 -18.16 11.91
C GLN A 39 -2.76 -18.54 10.78
N ALA A 40 -3.09 -19.83 10.67
CA ALA A 40 -4.15 -20.31 9.80
C ALA A 40 -5.45 -20.50 10.60
N ARG A 41 -6.56 -19.95 10.10
CA ARG A 41 -7.89 -20.15 10.68
C ARG A 41 -8.40 -21.57 10.34
N PRO A 42 -9.26 -22.20 11.17
CA PRO A 42 -9.94 -23.45 10.82
C PRO A 42 -10.71 -23.42 9.49
N ASP A 43 -11.17 -22.24 9.06
CA ASP A 43 -11.85 -22.03 7.77
C ASP A 43 -10.90 -22.14 6.55
N GLY A 44 -9.59 -22.31 6.78
CA GLY A 44 -8.56 -22.38 5.74
C GLY A 44 -8.01 -21.03 5.30
N LEU A 45 -8.52 -19.91 5.84
CA LEU A 45 -7.98 -18.57 5.58
C LEU A 45 -6.72 -18.32 6.41
N TYR A 46 -5.69 -17.76 5.79
CA TYR A 46 -4.49 -17.32 6.48
C TYR A 46 -4.67 -15.91 7.06
N LEU A 47 -4.18 -15.71 8.29
CA LEU A 47 -4.17 -14.42 8.97
C LEU A 47 -2.80 -13.78 8.86
N LEU A 48 -2.76 -12.53 8.41
CA LEU A 48 -1.56 -11.70 8.37
C LEU A 48 -1.30 -11.07 9.73
N ASP A 49 -0.03 -10.85 10.04
CA ASP A 49 0.40 -10.17 11.25
C ASP A 49 0.23 -8.64 11.14
N ILE A 50 -0.44 -8.04 12.13
CA ILE A 50 -0.76 -6.61 12.17
C ILE A 50 0.45 -5.79 12.61
N GLU A 51 1.28 -6.32 13.51
CA GLU A 51 2.47 -5.61 13.99
C GLU A 51 3.46 -5.43 12.84
N THR A 52 3.73 -6.51 12.11
CA THR A 52 4.57 -6.43 10.92
C THR A 52 3.99 -5.52 9.82
N LEU A 53 2.66 -5.48 9.65
CA LEU A 53 2.01 -4.54 8.74
C LEU A 53 2.28 -3.08 9.16
N ASP A 54 2.10 -2.75 10.44
CA ASP A 54 2.26 -1.39 10.96
C ASP A 54 3.71 -0.89 10.78
N ASP A 55 4.69 -1.73 11.10
CA ASP A 55 6.12 -1.42 10.91
C ASP A 55 6.48 -1.21 9.43
N ARG A 56 5.93 -2.06 8.56
CA ARG A 56 6.12 -1.93 7.10
C ARG A 56 5.45 -0.68 6.57
N LEU A 57 4.30 -0.29 7.10
CA LEU A 57 3.58 0.90 6.67
C LEU A 57 4.33 2.18 7.09
N LYS A 58 4.83 2.25 8.32
CA LYS A 58 5.71 3.34 8.79
C LYS A 58 6.97 3.47 7.92
N SER A 59 7.60 2.34 7.62
CA SER A 59 8.80 2.29 6.78
C SER A 59 8.52 2.72 5.33
N ALA A 60 7.39 2.27 4.77
CA ALA A 60 6.95 2.68 3.43
C ALA A 60 6.64 4.17 3.36
N ALA A 61 5.90 4.70 4.34
CA ALA A 61 5.58 6.12 4.42
C ALA A 61 6.85 6.98 4.47
N ARG A 62 7.82 6.59 5.29
CA ARG A 62 9.13 7.27 5.36
C ARG A 62 9.91 7.17 4.05
N PHE A 63 9.83 6.03 3.36
CA PHE A 63 10.48 5.85 2.07
C PHE A 63 9.86 6.75 1.00
N LEU A 64 8.53 6.77 0.90
CA LEU A 64 7.77 7.61 -0.04
C LEU A 64 7.92 9.12 0.25
N ALA A 65 8.08 9.49 1.52
CA ALA A 65 8.26 10.89 1.92
C ALA A 65 9.53 11.54 1.32
N ASN A 66 10.55 10.74 0.99
CA ASN A 66 11.81 11.22 0.41
C ASN A 66 11.71 11.58 -1.08
N TYR A 67 10.66 11.13 -1.78
CA TYR A 67 10.45 11.42 -3.20
C TYR A 67 9.56 12.64 -3.38
N ASP A 68 9.68 13.32 -4.52
CA ASP A 68 8.74 14.36 -4.92
C ASP A 68 7.37 13.74 -5.21
N PRO A 69 6.25 14.36 -4.76
CA PRO A 69 4.93 13.76 -4.93
C PRO A 69 4.58 13.48 -6.39
N SER A 70 4.88 14.40 -7.31
CA SER A 70 4.64 14.21 -8.75
C SER A 70 5.42 13.07 -9.38
N SER A 71 6.48 12.60 -8.72
CA SER A 71 7.31 11.47 -9.19
C SER A 71 6.85 10.11 -8.65
N ILE A 72 5.84 10.08 -7.77
CA ILE A 72 5.26 8.85 -7.23
C ILE A 72 4.11 8.42 -8.14
N LEU A 73 4.23 7.24 -8.74
CA LEU A 73 3.14 6.63 -9.50
C LEU A 73 2.47 5.54 -8.70
N VAL A 74 1.16 5.67 -8.47
CA VAL A 74 0.34 4.64 -7.82
C VAL A 74 -0.57 3.99 -8.85
N VAL A 75 -0.58 2.65 -8.89
CA VAL A 75 -1.36 1.87 -9.84
C VAL A 75 -2.35 0.95 -9.13
N SER A 76 -3.59 0.96 -9.61
CA SER A 76 -4.61 -0.02 -9.25
C SER A 76 -5.56 -0.29 -10.42
N SER A 77 -5.48 -1.51 -10.95
CA SER A 77 -6.49 -2.02 -11.89
C SER A 77 -7.73 -2.54 -11.17
N ARG A 78 -7.64 -2.78 -9.86
CA ARG A 78 -8.72 -3.36 -9.05
C ARG A 78 -9.80 -2.34 -8.72
N GLU A 79 -11.07 -2.72 -8.92
CA GLU A 79 -12.25 -1.84 -8.75
C GLU A 79 -12.30 -1.17 -7.37
N TYR A 80 -12.22 -1.94 -6.29
CA TYR A 80 -12.20 -1.40 -4.93
C TYR A 80 -10.95 -0.57 -4.59
N GLY A 81 -9.90 -0.65 -5.42
CA GLY A 81 -8.69 0.15 -5.27
C GLY A 81 -8.73 1.46 -6.04
N HIS A 82 -9.68 1.67 -6.97
CA HIS A 82 -9.72 2.90 -7.78
C HIS A 82 -9.95 4.14 -6.94
N HIS A 83 -10.93 4.11 -6.03
CA HIS A 83 -11.25 5.25 -5.17
C HIS A 83 -10.15 5.54 -4.12
N PRO A 84 -9.66 4.56 -3.33
CA PRO A 84 -8.56 4.80 -2.39
C PRO A 84 -7.29 5.38 -3.04
N VAL A 85 -6.93 4.89 -4.23
CA VAL A 85 -5.74 5.38 -4.97
C VAL A 85 -5.96 6.78 -5.52
N SER A 86 -7.16 7.09 -6.02
CA SER A 86 -7.49 8.45 -6.48
C SER A 86 -7.44 9.44 -5.33
N MET A 87 -8.06 9.10 -4.19
CA MET A 87 -8.01 9.92 -2.97
C MET A 87 -6.57 10.08 -2.47
N PHE A 88 -5.77 9.01 -2.48
CA PHE A 88 -4.36 9.08 -2.12
C PHE A 88 -3.60 10.08 -3.01
N ALA A 89 -3.82 10.06 -4.33
CA ALA A 89 -3.21 11.00 -5.27
C ALA A 89 -3.65 12.45 -5.01
N GLU A 90 -4.93 12.69 -4.77
CA GLU A 90 -5.46 14.02 -4.45
C GLU A 90 -4.85 14.58 -3.16
N VAL A 91 -4.71 13.75 -2.12
CA VAL A 91 -4.19 14.16 -0.81
C VAL A 91 -2.69 14.39 -0.82
N THR A 92 -1.93 13.54 -1.50
CA THR A 92 -0.46 13.58 -1.48
C THR A 92 0.16 14.37 -2.63
N GLY A 93 -0.60 14.60 -3.71
CA GLY A 93 -0.11 15.13 -4.98
C GLY A 93 0.57 14.08 -5.86
N ALA A 94 0.41 12.79 -5.54
CA ALA A 94 0.93 11.69 -6.36
C ALA A 94 0.16 11.52 -7.68
N VAL A 95 0.78 10.87 -8.65
CA VAL A 95 0.12 10.51 -9.91
C VAL A 95 -0.53 9.15 -9.73
N ALA A 96 -1.83 9.05 -10.02
CA ALA A 96 -2.56 7.79 -9.99
C ALA A 96 -2.93 7.33 -11.39
N ILE A 97 -2.69 6.05 -11.68
CA ILE A 97 -3.27 5.35 -12.83
C ILE A 97 -4.22 4.29 -12.29
N VAL A 98 -5.50 4.58 -12.41
CA VAL A 98 -6.59 3.67 -12.04
C VAL A 98 -7.14 2.98 -13.28
N LYS A 99 -7.82 1.85 -13.08
CA LYS A 99 -8.38 1.00 -14.16
C LYS A 99 -7.26 0.38 -14.99
N ARG A 100 -7.45 0.28 -16.30
CA ARG A 100 -6.54 -0.43 -17.19
C ARG A 100 -5.25 0.36 -17.37
N PHE A 101 -4.14 -0.26 -16.95
CA PHE A 101 -2.80 0.21 -17.30
C PHE A 101 -2.54 -0.02 -18.80
N ILE A 102 -2.16 1.04 -19.52
CA ILE A 102 -1.88 0.97 -20.95
C ILE A 102 -0.45 0.49 -21.14
N PRO A 103 -0.20 -0.61 -21.88
CA PRO A 103 1.15 -1.07 -22.15
C PRO A 103 1.97 0.00 -22.87
N GLY A 104 3.21 0.23 -22.43
CA GLY A 104 4.11 1.27 -22.94
C GLY A 104 4.07 2.58 -22.15
N THR A 105 3.29 2.66 -21.08
CA THR A 105 3.17 3.85 -20.22
C THR A 105 4.51 4.23 -19.57
N LEU A 106 5.36 3.26 -19.21
CA LEU A 106 6.67 3.54 -18.58
C LEU A 106 7.84 3.31 -19.53
N THR A 107 7.61 2.62 -20.65
CA THR A 107 8.70 2.14 -21.52
C THR A 107 8.72 2.78 -22.91
N ASN A 108 7.61 3.36 -23.38
CA ASN A 108 7.51 3.93 -24.72
C ASN A 108 7.25 5.45 -24.69
N PRO A 109 8.27 6.29 -24.96
CA PRO A 109 8.12 7.75 -25.01
C PRO A 109 7.14 8.27 -26.07
N GLY A 110 6.81 7.46 -27.08
CA GLY A 110 5.84 7.81 -28.12
C GLY A 110 4.38 7.63 -27.71
N CYS A 111 4.11 7.12 -26.50
CA CYS A 111 2.76 6.97 -25.98
C CYS A 111 2.24 8.31 -25.43
N GLU A 112 0.97 8.65 -25.66
CA GLU A 112 0.35 9.88 -25.12
C GLU A 112 0.33 9.91 -23.59
N TYR A 113 0.30 8.73 -22.97
CA TYR A 113 0.23 8.55 -21.50
C TYR A 113 1.60 8.25 -20.89
N PHE A 114 2.70 8.48 -21.62
CA PHE A 114 4.04 8.20 -21.13
C PHE A 114 4.35 9.01 -19.87
N THR A 115 4.84 8.33 -18.84
CA THR A 115 5.26 8.95 -17.57
C THR A 115 6.55 8.33 -17.08
N GLU A 116 7.40 9.14 -16.47
CA GLU A 116 8.70 8.74 -15.91
C GLU A 116 8.70 8.99 -14.39
N PRO A 117 8.02 8.13 -13.61
CA PRO A 117 8.04 8.25 -12.16
C PRO A 117 9.39 7.82 -11.61
N ALA A 118 9.72 8.27 -10.41
CA ALA A 118 10.90 7.84 -9.67
C ALA A 118 10.63 6.57 -8.83
N ILE A 119 9.35 6.29 -8.53
CA ILE A 119 8.92 5.15 -7.71
C ILE A 119 7.53 4.68 -8.13
N LEU A 120 7.34 3.37 -8.10
CA LEU A 120 6.08 2.73 -8.42
C LEU A 120 5.46 2.10 -7.17
N VAL A 121 4.19 2.42 -6.91
CA VAL A 121 3.37 1.81 -5.86
C VAL A 121 2.26 0.99 -6.52
N VAL A 122 2.19 -0.30 -6.21
CA VAL A 122 1.25 -1.24 -6.82
C VAL A 122 0.26 -1.79 -5.77
N THR A 123 -1.02 -1.83 -6.12
CA THR A 123 -2.07 -2.32 -5.22
C THR A 123 -2.16 -3.83 -5.19
N ASP A 124 -2.02 -4.49 -6.33
CA ASP A 124 -1.96 -5.95 -6.37
C ASP A 124 -0.99 -6.40 -7.47
N PRO A 125 0.15 -7.02 -7.13
CA PRO A 125 1.13 -7.42 -8.13
C PRO A 125 0.60 -8.48 -9.11
N MET A 126 -0.47 -9.21 -8.75
CA MET A 126 -1.09 -10.17 -9.67
C MET A 126 -2.00 -9.47 -10.69
N THR A 127 -2.79 -8.48 -10.26
CA THR A 127 -3.72 -7.77 -11.16
C THR A 127 -3.00 -6.71 -11.99
N ASP A 128 -1.98 -6.06 -11.42
CA ASP A 128 -1.21 -4.97 -12.01
C ASP A 128 0.13 -5.45 -12.61
N GLU A 129 0.20 -6.71 -13.05
CA GLU A 129 1.43 -7.35 -13.56
C GLU A 129 2.07 -6.53 -14.70
N GLN A 130 1.27 -5.87 -15.54
CA GLN A 130 1.81 -5.04 -16.62
C GLN A 130 2.62 -3.85 -16.10
N ALA A 131 2.11 -3.17 -15.06
CA ALA A 131 2.82 -2.05 -14.44
C ALA A 131 4.08 -2.55 -13.73
N LEU A 132 4.01 -3.72 -13.09
CA LEU A 132 5.15 -4.36 -12.44
C LEU A 132 6.26 -4.66 -13.45
N ARG A 133 5.94 -5.36 -14.55
CA ARG A 133 6.91 -5.71 -15.60
C ARG A 133 7.57 -4.48 -16.23
N GLU A 134 6.78 -3.46 -16.52
CA GLU A 134 7.33 -2.21 -17.08
C GLU A 134 8.14 -1.42 -16.04
N GLY A 135 7.73 -1.41 -14.78
CA GLY A 135 8.49 -0.80 -13.69
C GLY A 135 9.86 -1.46 -13.50
N VAL A 136 9.90 -2.80 -13.53
CA VAL A 136 11.16 -3.56 -13.49
C VAL A 136 12.02 -3.26 -14.71
N ALA A 137 11.44 -3.22 -15.91
CA ALA A 137 12.17 -2.91 -17.14
C ALA A 137 12.74 -1.47 -17.13
N ALA A 138 12.02 -0.52 -16.53
CA ALA A 138 12.46 0.86 -16.33
C ALA A 138 13.46 1.02 -15.17
N GLY A 139 13.67 -0.01 -14.35
CA GLY A 139 14.59 0.03 -13.20
C GLY A 139 14.06 0.85 -12.02
N LEU A 140 12.74 0.94 -11.88
CA LEU A 140 12.10 1.69 -10.80
C LEU A 140 12.08 0.86 -9.51
N PRO A 141 12.26 1.49 -8.33
CA PRO A 141 11.95 0.85 -7.06
C PRO A 141 10.43 0.61 -6.96
N ILE A 142 10.04 -0.59 -6.54
CA ILE A 142 8.64 -1.02 -6.51
C ILE A 142 8.19 -1.34 -5.09
N VAL A 143 7.16 -0.63 -4.63
CA VAL A 143 6.44 -0.87 -3.38
C VAL A 143 5.11 -1.53 -3.74
N ALA A 144 4.73 -2.63 -3.09
CA ALA A 144 3.41 -3.23 -3.35
C ALA A 144 2.68 -3.71 -2.09
N LEU A 145 1.35 -3.63 -2.16
CA LEU A 145 0.45 -4.28 -1.22
C LEU A 145 0.30 -5.76 -1.60
N CYS A 146 0.67 -6.64 -0.69
CA CYS A 146 0.69 -8.08 -0.95
C CYS A 146 -0.18 -8.85 0.06
N ASP A 147 -1.09 -9.64 -0.49
CA ASP A 147 -1.85 -10.65 0.23
C ASP A 147 -1.09 -12.00 0.21
N THR A 148 -1.59 -13.00 0.92
CA THR A 148 -0.93 -14.29 1.15
C THR A 148 -0.66 -15.07 -0.13
N ASN A 149 -1.43 -14.82 -1.19
CA ASN A 149 -1.31 -15.48 -2.49
C ASN A 149 -0.36 -14.77 -3.46
N ASN A 150 0.13 -13.57 -3.15
CA ASN A 150 1.01 -12.85 -4.06
C ASN A 150 2.45 -13.41 -4.01
N SER A 151 3.18 -13.28 -5.13
CA SER A 151 4.63 -13.53 -5.18
C SER A 151 5.36 -12.21 -5.04
N THR A 152 6.54 -12.25 -4.42
CA THR A 152 7.32 -11.05 -4.11
C THR A 152 8.66 -11.00 -4.82
N SER A 153 8.83 -11.76 -5.90
CA SER A 153 10.12 -11.93 -6.57
C SER A 153 10.64 -10.66 -7.25
N GLU A 154 9.73 -9.80 -7.72
CA GLU A 154 9.99 -8.57 -8.48
C GLU A 154 9.77 -7.30 -7.64
N LEU A 155 9.57 -7.44 -6.33
CA LEU A 155 9.21 -6.35 -5.43
C LEU A 155 10.38 -5.99 -4.51
N ASP A 156 10.68 -4.70 -4.40
CA ASP A 156 11.71 -4.20 -3.50
C ASP A 156 11.18 -4.02 -2.07
N PHE A 157 9.93 -3.56 -1.95
CA PHE A 157 9.30 -3.33 -0.65
C PHE A 157 7.87 -3.88 -0.61
N ILE A 158 7.58 -4.67 0.42
CA ILE A 158 6.32 -5.40 0.58
C ILE A 158 5.57 -4.83 1.78
N ILE A 159 4.30 -4.48 1.58
CA ILE A 159 3.35 -4.15 2.64
C ILE A 159 2.37 -5.32 2.75
N PRO A 160 2.48 -6.18 3.79
CA PRO A 160 1.65 -7.37 3.92
C PRO A 160 0.24 -6.99 4.38
N THR A 161 -0.72 -6.96 3.46
CA THR A 161 -2.09 -6.56 3.76
C THR A 161 -3.11 -7.24 2.85
N ASN A 162 -4.36 -7.28 3.29
CA ASN A 162 -5.49 -7.65 2.44
C ASN A 162 -5.71 -6.59 1.34
N ASN A 163 -5.26 -6.90 0.12
CA ASN A 163 -5.44 -6.04 -1.05
C ASN A 163 -6.78 -6.27 -1.79
N LYS A 164 -7.74 -6.97 -1.16
CA LYS A 164 -9.02 -7.33 -1.77
C LYS A 164 -10.22 -6.68 -1.12
N GLY A 165 -10.14 -6.46 0.19
CA GLY A 165 -11.20 -5.84 0.96
C GLY A 165 -11.30 -4.34 0.68
N ARG A 166 -12.53 -3.86 0.48
CA ARG A 166 -12.80 -2.41 0.31
C ARG A 166 -12.29 -1.59 1.49
N LYS A 167 -12.70 -2.00 2.70
CA LYS A 167 -12.28 -1.34 3.96
C LYS A 167 -10.78 -1.46 4.19
N ALA A 168 -10.21 -2.63 3.91
CA ALA A 168 -8.78 -2.86 4.08
C ALA A 168 -7.95 -1.93 3.18
N LEU A 169 -8.29 -1.82 1.90
CA LEU A 169 -7.61 -0.91 0.97
C LEU A 169 -7.77 0.56 1.39
N ALA A 170 -8.98 0.97 1.78
CA ALA A 170 -9.24 2.32 2.26
C ALA A 170 -8.37 2.67 3.48
N THR A 171 -8.36 1.82 4.50
CA THR A 171 -7.56 2.02 5.72
C THR A 171 -6.06 2.07 5.42
N VAL A 172 -5.56 1.18 4.55
CA VAL A 172 -4.12 1.15 4.20
C VAL A 172 -3.70 2.41 3.46
N TYR A 173 -4.44 2.82 2.43
CA TYR A 173 -4.12 4.05 1.67
C TYR A 173 -4.30 5.32 2.50
N TRP A 174 -5.32 5.36 3.36
CA TRP A 174 -5.53 6.45 4.31
C TRP A 174 -4.35 6.58 5.29
N LEU A 175 -3.93 5.47 5.91
CA LEU A 175 -2.77 5.47 6.80
C LEU A 175 -1.48 5.86 6.06
N LEU A 176 -1.28 5.33 4.85
CA LEU A 176 -0.09 5.62 4.05
C LEU A 176 -0.03 7.11 3.69
N ALA A 177 -1.14 7.71 3.27
CA ALA A 177 -1.22 9.16 2.98
C ALA A 177 -0.95 9.99 4.23
N ARG A 178 -1.58 9.63 5.35
CA ARG A 178 -1.44 10.32 6.63
C ARG A 178 0.02 10.32 7.10
N GLU A 179 0.65 9.15 7.15
CA GLU A 179 2.04 9.02 7.61
C GLU A 179 3.04 9.64 6.63
N MET A 180 2.81 9.53 5.32
CA MET A 180 3.67 10.15 4.31
C MET A 180 3.69 11.68 4.44
N LEU A 181 2.51 12.31 4.61
CA LEU A 181 2.42 13.75 4.84
C LEU A 181 3.04 14.15 6.18
N ARG A 182 2.84 13.34 7.22
CA ARG A 182 3.44 13.56 8.53
C ARG A 182 4.97 13.55 8.46
N GLU A 183 5.58 12.54 7.84
CA GLU A 183 7.04 12.44 7.69
C GLU A 183 7.64 13.57 6.83
N ARG A 184 6.88 14.06 5.83
CA ARG A 184 7.29 15.26 5.08
C ARG A 184 7.29 16.51 5.95
N LEU A 185 6.25 16.76 6.74
CA LEU A 185 6.22 17.91 7.64
C LEU A 185 7.27 17.81 8.74
N ARG A 186 7.54 16.59 9.22
CA ARG A 186 8.61 16.31 10.17
C ARG A 186 9.98 16.69 9.60
N SER A 187 10.22 16.39 8.33
CA SER A 187 11.45 16.79 7.62
C SER A 187 11.61 18.31 7.50
N VAL A 188 10.49 19.05 7.46
CA VAL A 188 10.45 20.53 7.43
C VAL A 188 10.41 21.14 8.85
N GLY A 189 10.32 20.33 9.91
CA GLY A 189 10.25 20.78 11.30
C GLY A 189 8.91 21.40 11.72
N LYS A 190 7.82 21.13 10.98
CA LYS A 190 6.47 21.69 11.24
C LYS A 190 5.46 20.63 11.69
N GLU A 191 5.87 19.72 12.56
CA GLU A 191 5.03 18.60 13.01
C GLU A 191 3.75 19.10 13.74
N GLU A 192 3.83 20.22 14.46
CA GLU A 192 2.70 20.81 15.20
C GLU A 192 1.56 21.35 14.31
N SER A 193 1.80 21.49 13.00
CA SER A 193 0.80 21.96 12.04
C SER A 193 0.10 20.85 11.26
N PHE A 194 0.40 19.58 11.58
CA PHE A 194 -0.19 18.45 10.86
C PHE A 194 -1.69 18.34 11.18
N ILE A 195 -2.50 18.74 10.21
CA ILE A 195 -3.94 18.56 10.23
C ILE A 195 -4.30 17.61 9.09
N PHE A 196 -4.78 16.42 9.44
CA PHE A 196 -5.28 15.45 8.49
C PHE A 196 -6.81 15.43 8.59
N ASN A 197 -7.48 16.05 7.62
CA ASN A 197 -8.93 16.26 7.66
C ASN A 197 -9.74 15.10 7.06
N TYR A 198 -9.08 14.06 6.56
CA TYR A 198 -9.76 12.94 5.92
C TYR A 198 -9.99 11.80 6.91
N THR A 199 -11.13 11.17 6.80
CA THR A 199 -11.52 9.96 7.51
C THR A 199 -11.28 8.72 6.64
N VAL A 200 -11.31 7.53 7.26
CA VAL A 200 -11.20 6.27 6.51
C VAL A 200 -12.37 6.11 5.53
N ASP A 201 -13.56 6.59 5.92
CA ASP A 201 -14.77 6.51 5.09
C ASP A 201 -14.64 7.32 3.79
N ASP A 202 -13.91 8.45 3.81
CA ASP A 202 -13.64 9.23 2.60
C ASP A 202 -12.81 8.46 1.56
N PHE A 203 -12.05 7.47 2.02
CA PHE A 203 -11.23 6.59 1.18
C PHE A 203 -11.96 5.29 0.80
N GLU A 204 -13.12 4.99 1.38
CA GLU A 204 -13.89 3.81 1.00
C GLU A 204 -14.52 4.00 -0.39
N ALA A 205 -14.39 3.00 -1.27
CA ALA A 205 -15.05 3.04 -2.56
C ALA A 205 -16.58 3.02 -2.42
N ASP A 206 -17.26 3.88 -3.18
CA ASP A 206 -18.71 3.86 -3.29
C ASP A 206 -19.21 2.52 -3.85
N MET A 207 -20.43 2.15 -3.43
CA MET A 207 -21.07 0.86 -3.72
C MET A 207 -21.61 0.78 -5.15
#